data_AF-A0A8T4KCC4-F1
#
_entry.id   AF-A0A8T4KCC4-F1
#
_cell.length_a   1.000
_cell.length_b   1.000
_cell.length_c   1.000
_cell.angle_alpha   90.00
_cell.angle_beta   90.00
_cell.angle_gamma   90.00
#
_symmetry.space_group_name_H-M   'P 1'
#
loop_
_entity.id
_entity.type
_entity.pdbx_description
1 polymer ?
#
loop_
_entity_poly.entity_id
_entity_poly.type
_entity_poly.pdbx_seq_one_letter_code
_entity_poly.pdbx_strand_id
1 'polypeptide(L)'
;MAFQTTKQTISQPLLDTAASLYCSASPHPTLKSISDQLKSQGHLDITPLKVRRLLITAGVYKSELASQIQSLYDSGKTITEIMGIMHLSRTSVHSYLPYVINADDEETEEENLCQRPISLEQQKRCEQAMEQFQKDWKGESLWEVITAFAGCTFVTSKGLKFTYEVKQNRHGEPTNELVISRKEKTVTKATVIKAYEKLLELSAEDSEDGITADQAKESVPPRFPIPLSGPKKLGTFGASYLYPIFIKLGLITEYPMLSYFHLPFSDDIV
;
A
#
# COMPACT_ATOMS: atom_id res chain seq x y z
N MET A 1 -42.75 2.09 17.15
CA MET A 1 -41.51 1.78 17.90
C MET A 1 -40.35 2.26 17.04
N ALA A 2 -39.76 3.40 17.39
CA ALA A 2 -38.66 4.00 16.64
C ALA A 2 -37.36 3.30 17.06
N PHE A 3 -36.64 2.74 16.08
CA PHE A 3 -35.28 2.27 16.31
C PHE A 3 -34.38 3.49 16.52
N GLN A 4 -33.94 3.65 17.76
CA GLN A 4 -33.04 4.69 18.20
C GLN A 4 -31.62 4.18 17.95
N THR A 5 -31.09 4.44 16.75
CA THR A 5 -29.69 4.10 16.42
C THR A 5 -28.80 5.17 17.03
N THR A 6 -28.14 4.83 18.14
CA THR A 6 -27.11 5.63 18.79
C THR A 6 -25.93 5.85 17.84
N LYS A 7 -25.91 7.01 17.16
CA LYS A 7 -24.73 7.56 16.48
C LYS A 7 -23.62 7.76 17.52
N GLN A 8 -22.60 6.91 17.55
CA GLN A 8 -21.37 7.27 18.23
C GLN A 8 -20.71 8.41 17.46
N THR A 9 -20.84 9.60 18.04
CA THR A 9 -20.37 10.86 17.51
C THR A 9 -18.87 10.94 17.81
N ILE A 10 -18.06 11.43 16.86
CA ILE A 10 -16.72 11.97 17.16
C ILE A 10 -16.82 12.73 18.49
N SER A 11 -15.86 12.62 19.41
CA SER A 11 -15.93 13.39 20.65
C SER A 11 -16.10 14.87 20.28
N GLN A 12 -17.33 15.40 20.37
CA GLN A 12 -17.70 16.76 20.03
C GLN A 12 -16.72 17.78 20.65
N PRO A 13 -16.21 17.56 21.89
CA PRO A 13 -15.13 18.35 22.46
C PRO A 13 -13.88 18.50 21.58
N LEU A 14 -13.45 17.46 20.86
CA LEU A 14 -12.26 17.51 20.02
C LEU A 14 -12.49 18.35 18.76
N LEU A 15 -13.67 18.23 18.15
CA LEU A 15 -14.06 19.04 17.00
C LEU A 15 -14.14 20.52 17.39
N ASP A 16 -14.79 20.83 18.51
CA ASP A 16 -14.94 22.18 19.02
C ASP A 16 -13.58 22.79 19.39
N THR A 17 -12.69 22.00 19.99
CA THR A 17 -11.33 22.44 20.33
C THR A 17 -10.51 22.75 19.08
N ALA A 18 -10.54 21.87 18.07
CA ALA A 18 -9.83 22.10 16.81
C ALA A 18 -10.38 23.34 16.08
N ALA A 19 -11.71 23.51 16.02
CA ALA A 19 -12.36 24.66 15.41
C ALA A 19 -12.00 25.97 16.14
N SER A 20 -12.01 25.96 17.48
CA SER A 20 -11.61 27.10 18.29
C SER A 20 -10.15 27.49 18.04
N LEU A 21 -9.24 26.52 17.94
CA LEU A 21 -7.82 26.79 17.63
C LEU A 21 -7.67 27.40 16.24
N TYR A 22 -8.40 26.91 15.24
CA TYR A 22 -8.36 27.44 13.88
C TYR A 22 -8.92 28.86 13.77
N CYS A 23 -10.00 29.17 14.50
CA CYS A 23 -10.62 30.49 14.53
C CYS A 23 -9.91 31.49 15.46
N SER A 24 -8.91 31.07 16.24
CA SER A 24 -8.25 31.91 17.24
C SER A 24 -7.39 33.05 16.68
N ALA A 25 -6.98 32.99 15.41
CA ALA A 25 -6.11 33.99 14.77
C ALA A 25 -6.41 34.17 13.28
N SER A 26 -6.11 35.37 12.76
CA SER A 26 -6.13 35.71 11.34
C SER A 26 -4.81 36.39 10.96
N PRO A 27 -3.99 35.84 10.04
CA PRO A 27 -4.24 34.64 9.25
C PRO A 27 -4.32 33.36 10.10
N HIS A 28 -5.09 32.38 9.63
CA HIS A 28 -5.32 31.12 10.36
C HIS A 28 -4.00 30.39 10.68
N PRO A 29 -3.91 29.73 11.85
CA PRO A 29 -2.75 28.92 12.18
C PRO A 29 -2.60 27.74 11.22
N THR A 30 -1.35 27.31 11.03
CA THR A 30 -1.06 26.16 10.16
C THR A 30 -1.62 24.87 10.76
N LEU A 31 -1.99 23.92 9.90
CA LEU A 31 -2.47 22.60 10.34
C LEU A 31 -1.46 21.87 11.24
N LYS A 32 -0.16 22.12 11.03
CA LYS A 32 0.93 21.59 11.87
C LYS A 32 0.90 22.22 13.27
N SER A 33 0.75 23.53 13.36
CA SER A 33 0.64 24.23 14.66
C SER A 33 -0.56 23.75 15.49
N ILE A 34 -1.72 23.57 14.85
CA ILE A 34 -2.91 23.03 15.52
C ILE A 34 -2.69 21.57 15.94
N SER A 35 -2.03 20.78 15.09
CA SER A 35 -1.67 19.39 15.40
C SER A 35 -0.76 19.29 16.63
N ASP A 36 0.24 20.17 16.74
CA ASP A 36 1.19 20.18 17.86
C ASP A 36 0.50 20.65 19.16
N GLN A 37 -0.42 21.60 19.06
CA GLN A 37 -1.25 22.06 20.20
C GLN A 37 -2.23 20.99 20.69
N LEU A 38 -2.86 20.23 19.80
CA LEU A 38 -3.75 19.15 20.22
C LEU A 38 -2.96 17.99 20.85
N LYS A 39 -1.74 17.72 20.38
CA LYS A 39 -0.84 16.75 21.01
C LYS A 39 -0.44 17.16 22.43
N SER A 40 -0.17 18.45 22.67
CA SER A 40 0.16 18.94 24.01
C SER A 40 -1.03 18.86 24.99
N GLN A 41 -2.26 18.78 24.48
CA GLN A 41 -3.48 18.55 25.24
C GLN A 41 -3.80 17.06 25.47
N GLY A 42 -2.91 16.14 25.06
CA GLY A 42 -3.05 14.69 25.28
C GLY A 42 -3.56 13.88 24.08
N HIS A 43 -3.78 14.51 22.92
CA HIS A 43 -4.19 13.81 21.70
C HIS A 43 -2.96 13.38 20.87
N LEU A 44 -2.34 12.26 21.26
CA LEU A 44 -1.04 11.81 20.74
C LEU A 44 -1.04 11.45 19.23
N ASP A 45 -2.17 10.99 18.69
CA ASP A 45 -2.28 10.46 17.31
C ASP A 45 -2.85 11.45 16.29
N ILE A 46 -2.74 12.75 16.54
CA ILE A 46 -3.23 13.79 15.63
C ILE A 46 -2.15 14.17 14.62
N THR A 47 -2.47 14.07 13.33
CA THR A 47 -1.63 14.50 12.22
C THR A 47 -2.24 15.73 11.54
N PRO A 48 -1.48 16.53 10.78
CA PRO A 48 -2.03 17.67 10.05
C PRO A 48 -3.19 17.31 9.10
N LEU A 49 -3.19 16.08 8.56
CA LEU A 49 -4.27 15.56 7.72
C LEU A 49 -5.53 15.26 8.54
N LYS A 50 -5.40 14.71 9.76
CA LYS A 50 -6.52 14.55 10.68
C LYS A 50 -7.08 15.90 11.13
N VAL A 51 -6.21 16.88 11.42
CA VAL A 51 -6.65 18.25 11.74
C VAL A 51 -7.48 18.83 10.58
N ARG A 52 -7.00 18.73 9.34
CA ARG A 52 -7.75 19.17 8.16
C ARG A 52 -9.15 18.54 8.10
N ARG A 53 -9.24 17.21 8.28
CA ARG A 53 -10.53 16.51 8.31
C ARG A 53 -11.44 17.00 9.44
N LEU A 54 -10.91 17.21 10.65
CA LEU A 54 -11.67 17.76 11.78
C LEU A 54 -12.24 19.14 11.46
N LEU A 55 -11.43 20.03 10.88
CA LEU A 55 -11.85 21.39 10.54
C LEU A 55 -12.88 21.44 9.40
N ILE A 56 -12.75 20.53 8.42
CA ILE A 56 -13.75 20.35 7.35
C ILE A 56 -15.06 19.82 7.93
N THR A 57 -14.98 18.84 8.85
CA THR A 57 -16.15 18.28 9.53
C THR A 57 -16.85 19.32 10.41
N ALA A 58 -16.08 20.18 11.07
CA ALA A 58 -16.61 21.32 11.81
C ALA A 58 -17.11 22.47 10.91
N GLY A 59 -16.94 22.37 9.58
CA GLY A 59 -17.41 23.37 8.62
C GLY A 59 -16.63 24.70 8.64
N VAL A 60 -15.49 24.76 9.33
CA VAL A 60 -14.71 26.01 9.49
C VAL A 60 -13.54 26.12 8.51
N TYR A 61 -13.10 25.01 7.91
CA TYR A 61 -11.96 25.00 7.00
C TYR A 61 -12.31 25.61 5.63
N LYS A 62 -11.58 26.66 5.23
CA LYS A 62 -11.75 27.30 3.92
C LYS A 62 -10.54 27.05 3.03
N SER A 63 -10.76 26.36 1.91
CA SER A 63 -9.76 26.14 0.87
C SER A 63 -10.45 25.87 -0.45
N GLU A 64 -9.99 26.53 -1.52
CA GLU A 64 -10.48 26.30 -2.89
C GLU A 64 -10.42 24.81 -3.27
N LEU A 65 -9.31 24.15 -2.91
CA LEU A 65 -9.11 22.72 -3.15
C LEU A 65 -10.11 21.85 -2.36
N ALA A 66 -10.44 22.24 -1.13
CA ALA A 66 -11.43 21.52 -0.32
C ALA A 66 -12.83 21.63 -0.95
N SER A 67 -13.21 22.84 -1.39
CA SER A 67 -14.49 23.09 -2.05
C SER A 67 -14.65 22.29 -3.35
N GLN A 68 -13.58 22.22 -4.17
CA GLN A 68 -13.59 21.47 -5.41
C GLN A 68 -13.75 19.96 -5.17
N ILE A 69 -13.01 19.40 -4.20
CA ILE A 69 -13.10 17.97 -3.85
C ILE A 69 -14.47 17.61 -3.27
N GLN A 70 -15.02 18.45 -2.40
CA GLN A 70 -16.36 18.25 -1.84
C GLN A 70 -17.45 18.32 -2.92
N SER A 71 -17.38 19.31 -3.81
CA SER A 71 -18.31 19.43 -4.94
C SER A 71 -18.29 18.18 -5.84
N LEU A 72 -17.10 17.68 -6.16
CA LEU A 72 -16.96 16.43 -6.92
C LEU A 72 -17.56 15.23 -6.18
N TYR A 73 -17.31 15.13 -4.88
CA TYR A 73 -17.86 14.06 -4.05
C TYR A 73 -19.39 14.12 -3.95
N ASP A 74 -19.95 15.31 -3.71
CA ASP A 74 -21.40 15.56 -3.64
C ASP A 74 -22.09 15.31 -4.99
N SER A 75 -21.36 15.46 -6.10
CA SER A 75 -21.83 15.08 -7.44
C SER A 75 -21.85 13.56 -7.70
N GLY A 76 -21.45 12.74 -6.72
CA GLY A 76 -21.47 11.28 -6.79
C GLY A 76 -20.22 10.64 -7.40
N LYS A 77 -19.12 11.40 -7.57
CA LYS A 77 -17.86 10.87 -8.09
C LYS A 77 -17.18 9.95 -7.07
N THR A 78 -16.66 8.84 -7.56
CA THR A 78 -15.87 7.91 -6.73
C THR A 78 -14.52 8.51 -6.35
N ILE A 79 -13.92 8.05 -5.25
CA ILE A 79 -12.59 8.52 -4.79
C ILE A 79 -11.53 8.40 -5.90
N THR A 80 -11.56 7.31 -6.67
CA THR A 80 -10.63 7.08 -7.79
C THR A 80 -10.80 8.10 -8.91
N GLU A 81 -12.05 8.47 -9.24
CA GLU A 81 -12.30 9.52 -10.23
C GLU A 81 -11.82 10.89 -9.73
N ILE A 82 -12.06 11.21 -8.45
CA ILE A 82 -11.60 12.47 -7.85
C ILE A 82 -10.08 12.53 -7.84
N MET A 83 -9.38 11.44 -7.53
CA MET A 83 -7.92 11.36 -7.64
C MET A 83 -7.44 11.70 -9.06
N GLY A 84 -8.12 11.16 -10.07
CA GLY A 84 -7.79 11.40 -11.48
C GLY A 84 -8.06 12.85 -11.92
N ILE A 85 -9.16 13.45 -11.48
CA ILE A 85 -9.54 14.83 -11.81
C ILE A 85 -8.64 15.84 -11.10
N MET A 86 -8.35 15.60 -9.82
CA MET A 86 -7.64 16.55 -8.96
C MET A 86 -6.12 16.33 -8.97
N HIS A 87 -5.63 15.28 -9.62
CA HIS A 87 -4.22 14.85 -9.61
C HIS A 87 -3.66 14.68 -8.18
N LEU A 88 -4.49 14.19 -7.26
CA LEU A 88 -4.14 14.01 -5.86
C LEU A 88 -4.00 12.54 -5.48
N SER A 89 -3.17 12.26 -4.48
CA SER A 89 -3.12 10.93 -3.86
C SER A 89 -4.43 10.62 -3.12
N ARG A 90 -4.76 9.33 -3.01
CA ARG A 90 -5.94 8.84 -2.26
C ARG A 90 -6.02 9.45 -0.85
N THR A 91 -4.89 9.43 -0.13
CA THR A 91 -4.77 9.99 1.22
C THR A 91 -5.06 11.49 1.26
N SER A 92 -4.62 12.23 0.23
CA SER A 92 -4.93 13.65 0.11
C SER A 92 -6.41 13.87 -0.13
N VAL A 93 -7.03 13.14 -1.06
CA VAL A 93 -8.48 13.24 -1.32
C VAL A 93 -9.31 12.97 -0.06
N HIS A 94 -9.04 11.88 0.66
CA HIS A 94 -9.73 11.58 1.92
C HIS A 94 -9.52 12.65 3.00
N SER A 95 -8.41 13.38 2.96
CA SER A 95 -8.17 14.48 3.92
C SER A 95 -9.07 15.69 3.69
N TYR A 96 -9.70 15.79 2.52
CA TYR A 96 -10.59 16.89 2.13
C TYR A 96 -12.09 16.54 2.24
N LEU A 97 -12.42 15.31 2.63
CA LEU A 97 -13.79 14.84 2.79
C LEU A 97 -14.24 14.90 4.26
N PRO A 98 -15.52 15.15 4.54
CA PRO A 98 -16.08 15.13 5.89
C PRO A 98 -15.80 13.80 6.59
N TYR A 99 -15.59 13.86 7.91
CA TYR A 99 -15.37 12.68 8.73
C TYR A 99 -16.69 11.98 8.99
N VAL A 100 -17.05 11.05 8.11
CA VAL A 100 -18.16 10.12 8.33
C VAL A 100 -17.55 8.80 8.78
N ILE A 101 -17.55 8.53 10.09
CA ILE A 101 -17.51 7.14 10.56
C ILE A 101 -18.97 6.72 10.53
N ASN A 102 -19.41 6.00 9.49
CA ASN A 102 -20.70 5.33 9.62
C ASN A 102 -20.53 4.24 10.68
N ALA A 103 -21.52 4.08 11.56
CA ALA A 103 -21.52 2.96 12.52
C ALA A 103 -21.56 1.58 11.82
N ASP A 104 -21.86 1.58 10.52
CA ASP A 104 -21.80 0.43 9.62
C ASP A 104 -20.52 0.42 8.75
N ASP A 105 -19.71 1.48 8.80
CA ASP A 105 -18.30 1.41 8.43
C ASP A 105 -17.56 0.91 9.67
N GLU A 106 -17.78 -0.38 9.98
CA GLU A 106 -16.57 -1.18 10.13
C GLU A 106 -15.81 -0.98 8.80
N GLU A 107 -14.87 -0.02 8.78
CA GLU A 107 -13.64 -0.24 8.03
C GLU A 107 -13.15 -1.57 8.57
N THR A 108 -13.62 -2.66 7.94
CA THR A 108 -13.51 -4.03 8.43
C THR A 108 -12.10 -4.22 8.93
N GLU A 109 -11.89 -5.01 9.98
CA GLU A 109 -10.52 -5.30 10.44
C GLU A 109 -9.61 -5.65 9.26
N GLU A 110 -10.13 -6.24 8.17
CA GLU A 110 -9.46 -6.42 6.88
C GLU A 110 -8.97 -5.13 6.20
N GLU A 111 -9.80 -4.08 6.07
CA GLU A 111 -9.41 -2.80 5.46
C GLU A 111 -8.47 -1.98 6.34
N ASN A 112 -8.61 -2.10 7.67
CA ASN A 112 -7.74 -1.47 8.66
C ASN A 112 -6.38 -2.20 8.82
N LEU A 113 -6.35 -3.54 8.78
CA LEU A 113 -5.13 -4.33 8.71
C LEU A 113 -4.36 -4.01 7.42
N CYS A 114 -5.09 -3.72 6.34
CA CYS A 114 -4.52 -3.34 5.05
C CYS A 114 -3.87 -1.95 4.98
N GLN A 115 -4.08 -1.12 6.01
CA GLN A 115 -3.64 0.28 6.06
C GLN A 115 -2.70 0.56 7.24
N ARG A 116 -2.51 -0.40 8.16
CA ARG A 116 -1.46 -0.29 9.16
C ARG A 116 -0.11 -0.28 8.43
N PRO A 117 0.71 0.77 8.58
CA PRO A 117 2.10 0.68 8.15
C PRO A 117 2.70 -0.55 8.81
N ILE A 118 3.44 -1.35 8.02
CA ILE A 118 4.21 -2.47 8.56
C ILE A 118 5.05 -1.95 9.74
N SER A 119 5.18 -2.74 10.80
CA SER A 119 5.98 -2.30 11.95
C SER A 119 7.41 -1.99 11.49
N LEU A 120 8.11 -1.08 12.19
CA LEU A 120 9.49 -0.74 11.84
C LEU A 120 10.39 -2.01 11.84
N GLU A 121 10.09 -2.97 12.70
CA GLU A 121 10.75 -4.27 12.74
C GLU A 121 10.48 -5.09 11.47
N GLN A 122 9.22 -5.15 11.03
CA GLN A 122 8.83 -5.83 9.80
C GLN A 122 9.43 -5.16 8.57
N GLN A 123 9.49 -3.83 8.55
CA GLN A 123 10.15 -3.07 7.50
C GLN A 123 11.64 -3.44 7.40
N LYS A 124 12.36 -3.41 8.52
CA LYS A 124 13.78 -3.82 8.58
C LYS A 124 13.99 -5.26 8.10
N ARG A 125 13.11 -6.17 8.50
CA ARG A 125 13.16 -7.58 8.06
C ARG A 125 13.00 -7.71 6.54
N CYS A 126 12.06 -6.96 5.95
CA CYS A 126 11.86 -6.93 4.50
C CYS A 126 13.07 -6.34 3.76
N GLU A 127 13.63 -5.24 4.27
CA GLU A 127 14.82 -4.59 3.70
C GLU A 127 16.03 -5.52 3.74
N GLN A 128 16.32 -6.14 4.88
CA GLN A 128 17.43 -7.09 5.04
C GLN A 128 17.29 -8.32 4.14
N ALA A 129 16.08 -8.88 4.02
CA ALA A 129 15.84 -10.00 3.13
C ALA A 129 16.07 -9.60 1.66
N MET A 130 15.64 -8.40 1.26
CA MET A 130 15.86 -7.88 -0.09
C MET A 130 17.34 -7.66 -0.38
N GLU A 131 18.09 -7.05 0.55
CA GLU A 131 19.54 -6.88 0.44
C GLU A 131 20.26 -8.22 0.26
N GLN A 132 19.84 -9.26 1.00
CA GLN A 132 20.45 -10.57 0.88
C GLN A 132 20.11 -11.25 -0.46
N PHE A 133 18.86 -11.12 -0.92
CA PHE A 133 18.44 -11.62 -2.22
C PHE A 133 19.19 -10.95 -3.37
N GLN A 134 19.44 -9.65 -3.31
CA GLN A 134 20.18 -8.94 -4.36
C GLN A 134 21.67 -9.32 -4.46
N LYS A 135 22.22 -10.03 -3.47
CA LYS A 135 23.61 -10.53 -3.53
C LYS A 135 23.77 -11.78 -4.40
N ASP A 136 22.75 -12.63 -4.45
CA ASP A 136 22.83 -13.94 -5.11
C ASP A 136 21.78 -14.17 -6.19
N TRP A 137 20.69 -13.38 -6.18
CA TRP A 137 19.55 -13.50 -7.08
C TRP A 137 18.98 -14.93 -7.17
N LYS A 138 19.11 -15.72 -6.09
CA LYS A 138 18.66 -17.13 -6.06
C LYS A 138 17.19 -17.22 -5.65
N GLY A 139 16.50 -18.23 -6.19
CA GLY A 139 15.10 -18.51 -5.85
C GLY A 139 14.89 -18.83 -4.37
N GLU A 140 15.89 -19.40 -3.70
CA GLU A 140 15.88 -19.63 -2.25
C GLU A 140 15.88 -18.31 -1.47
N SER A 141 16.74 -17.37 -1.83
CA SER A 141 16.79 -16.04 -1.21
C SER A 141 15.53 -15.22 -1.51
N LEU A 142 14.93 -15.38 -2.70
CA LEU A 142 13.61 -14.81 -3.01
C LEU A 142 12.52 -15.36 -2.09
N TRP A 143 12.55 -16.64 -1.74
CA TRP A 143 11.59 -17.21 -0.81
C TRP A 143 11.67 -16.58 0.58
N GLU A 144 12.87 -16.27 1.05
CA GLU A 144 13.08 -15.53 2.30
C GLU A 144 12.49 -14.11 2.22
N VAL A 145 12.65 -13.41 1.10
CA VAL A 145 11.98 -12.12 0.84
C VAL A 145 10.46 -12.29 0.91
N ILE A 146 9.88 -13.27 0.23
CA ILE A 146 8.43 -13.49 0.27
C ILE A 146 7.96 -13.80 1.69
N THR A 147 8.71 -14.58 2.45
CA THR A 147 8.42 -14.87 3.87
C THR A 147 8.55 -13.61 4.73
N ALA A 148 9.49 -12.72 4.41
CA ALA A 148 9.63 -11.40 5.02
C ALA A 148 8.37 -10.55 4.78
N PHE A 149 7.81 -10.57 3.59
CA PHE A 149 6.63 -9.78 3.26
C PHE A 149 5.28 -10.40 3.69
N ALA A 150 5.28 -11.53 4.41
CA ALA A 150 4.04 -12.10 4.96
C ALA A 150 3.29 -11.09 5.85
N GLY A 151 1.96 -11.06 5.75
CA GLY A 151 1.10 -10.08 6.41
C GLY A 151 1.06 -8.69 5.75
N CYS A 152 1.95 -8.41 4.79
CA CYS A 152 1.89 -7.16 4.02
C CYS A 152 0.67 -7.14 3.08
N THR A 153 0.21 -5.93 2.76
CA THR A 153 -0.92 -5.73 1.85
C THR A 153 -0.46 -5.50 0.42
N PHE A 154 -1.12 -6.21 -0.48
CA PHE A 154 -0.91 -6.16 -1.92
C PHE A 154 -2.21 -5.83 -2.62
N VAL A 155 -2.13 -5.24 -3.82
CA VAL A 155 -3.31 -4.85 -4.60
C VAL A 155 -3.23 -5.50 -5.96
N THR A 156 -4.26 -6.25 -6.34
CA THR A 156 -4.37 -6.83 -7.69
C THR A 156 -4.61 -5.75 -8.73
N SER A 157 -4.38 -6.04 -10.01
CA SER A 157 -4.66 -5.10 -11.12
C SER A 157 -6.12 -4.62 -11.20
N LYS A 158 -7.06 -5.32 -10.55
CA LYS A 158 -8.47 -4.90 -10.41
C LYS A 158 -8.74 -4.05 -9.16
N GLY A 159 -7.70 -3.60 -8.46
CA GLY A 159 -7.82 -2.79 -7.24
C GLY A 159 -8.19 -3.57 -5.97
N LEU A 160 -8.27 -4.91 -6.04
CA LEU A 160 -8.64 -5.74 -4.89
C LEU A 160 -7.42 -5.98 -4.00
N LYS A 161 -7.51 -5.57 -2.74
CA LYS A 161 -6.48 -5.78 -1.72
C LYS A 161 -6.42 -7.25 -1.30
N PHE A 162 -5.26 -7.73 -0.89
CA PHE A 162 -5.09 -9.05 -0.28
C PHE A 162 -3.80 -9.08 0.57
N THR A 163 -3.74 -10.02 1.49
CA THR A 163 -2.55 -10.36 2.27
C THR A 163 -2.26 -11.86 2.07
N TYR A 164 -1.12 -12.31 2.54
CA TYR A 164 -0.84 -13.74 2.64
C TYR A 164 -0.06 -14.05 3.92
N GLU A 165 -0.16 -15.29 4.36
CA GLU A 165 0.62 -15.84 5.46
C GLU A 165 1.38 -17.08 5.02
N VAL A 166 2.49 -17.37 5.68
CA VAL A 166 3.19 -18.65 5.50
C VAL A 166 2.46 -19.70 6.33
N LYS A 167 1.91 -20.71 5.66
CA LYS A 167 1.17 -21.81 6.30
C LYS A 167 2.06 -22.48 7.34
N GLN A 168 1.52 -22.75 8.51
CA GLN A 168 2.21 -23.48 9.57
C GLN A 168 1.75 -24.94 9.62
N ASN A 169 2.65 -25.85 10.00
CA ASN A 169 2.31 -27.24 10.27
C ASN A 169 1.63 -27.37 11.65
N ARG A 170 1.26 -28.60 12.04
CA ARG A 170 0.62 -28.87 13.35
C ARG A 170 1.49 -28.51 14.56
N HIS A 171 2.79 -28.33 14.36
CA HIS A 171 3.76 -27.98 15.38
C HIS A 171 4.08 -26.47 15.39
N GLY A 172 3.41 -25.67 14.56
CA GLY A 172 3.63 -24.22 14.46
C GLY A 172 4.84 -23.83 13.59
N GLU A 173 5.48 -24.78 12.92
CA GLU A 173 6.64 -24.49 12.06
C GLU A 173 6.18 -24.02 10.68
N PRO A 174 6.84 -22.99 10.10
CA PRO A 174 6.50 -22.50 8.77
C PRO A 174 6.76 -23.58 7.71
N THR A 175 5.79 -23.73 6.80
CA THR A 175 5.87 -24.64 5.65
C THR A 175 6.21 -23.87 4.37
N ASN A 176 6.41 -24.60 3.28
CA ASN A 176 6.70 -24.05 1.96
C ASN A 176 5.45 -23.61 1.18
N GLU A 177 4.40 -23.16 1.87
CA GLU A 177 3.12 -22.78 1.27
C GLU A 177 2.64 -21.42 1.79
N LEU A 178 2.15 -20.58 0.89
CA LEU A 178 1.52 -19.31 1.20
C LEU A 178 0.00 -19.50 1.19
N VAL A 179 -0.71 -19.02 2.20
CA VAL A 179 -2.17 -18.94 2.24
C VAL A 179 -2.59 -17.52 1.88
N ILE A 180 -3.37 -17.36 0.81
CA ILE A 180 -3.83 -16.04 0.36
C ILE A 180 -5.14 -15.70 1.07
N SER A 181 -5.25 -14.54 1.73
CA SER A 181 -6.42 -14.19 2.55
C SER A 181 -7.75 -14.23 1.79
N ARG A 182 -7.71 -13.93 0.49
CA ARG A 182 -8.92 -13.82 -0.34
C ARG A 182 -9.47 -15.13 -0.89
N LYS A 183 -8.77 -16.26 -0.76
CA LYS A 183 -9.21 -17.56 -1.30
C LYS A 183 -8.63 -18.72 -0.49
N GLU A 184 -9.37 -19.82 -0.43
CA GLU A 184 -8.88 -21.14 0.02
C GLU A 184 -7.92 -21.77 -1.02
N LYS A 185 -6.94 -21.00 -1.51
CA LYS A 185 -5.90 -21.49 -2.41
C LYS A 185 -4.55 -21.14 -1.82
N THR A 186 -3.64 -22.11 -1.90
CA THR A 186 -2.26 -21.92 -1.50
C THR A 186 -1.35 -21.75 -2.72
N VAL A 187 -0.24 -21.05 -2.52
CA VAL A 187 0.84 -20.95 -3.50
C VAL A 187 2.08 -21.58 -2.88
N THR A 188 2.65 -22.59 -3.55
CA THR A 188 3.82 -23.31 -3.03
C THR A 188 5.12 -22.57 -3.35
N LYS A 189 6.17 -22.77 -2.55
CA LYS A 189 7.54 -22.31 -2.82
C LYS A 189 8.02 -22.71 -4.22
N ALA A 190 7.74 -23.94 -4.64
CA ALA A 190 8.07 -24.40 -5.99
C ALA A 190 7.37 -23.56 -7.08
N THR A 191 6.14 -23.10 -6.84
CA THR A 191 5.42 -22.23 -7.78
C THR A 191 6.04 -20.84 -7.84
N VAL A 192 6.45 -20.29 -6.69
CA VAL A 192 7.22 -19.03 -6.63
C VAL A 192 8.51 -19.14 -7.44
N ILE A 193 9.31 -20.17 -7.17
CA ILE A 193 10.61 -20.35 -7.82
C ILE A 193 10.44 -20.51 -9.33
N LYS A 194 9.46 -21.30 -9.78
CA LYS A 194 9.14 -21.44 -11.21
C LYS A 194 8.73 -20.11 -11.86
N ALA A 195 7.92 -19.30 -11.19
CA ALA A 195 7.55 -17.98 -11.70
C ALA A 195 8.77 -17.07 -11.81
N TYR A 196 9.71 -17.16 -10.85
CA TYR A 196 10.95 -16.40 -10.84
C TYR A 196 11.96 -16.87 -11.89
N GLU A 197 12.15 -18.16 -12.07
CA GLU A 197 12.96 -18.74 -13.15
C GLU A 197 12.47 -18.24 -14.51
N LYS A 198 11.13 -18.15 -14.69
CA LYS A 198 10.59 -17.59 -15.92
C LYS A 198 10.95 -16.11 -16.12
N LEU A 199 11.05 -15.33 -15.05
CA LEU A 199 11.54 -13.96 -15.14
C LEU A 199 13.02 -13.91 -15.51
N LEU A 200 13.85 -14.78 -14.92
CA LEU A 200 15.26 -14.86 -15.27
C LEU A 200 15.48 -15.18 -16.76
N GLU A 201 14.71 -16.12 -17.31
CA GLU A 201 14.71 -16.40 -18.75
C GLU A 201 14.39 -15.15 -19.59
N LEU A 202 13.32 -14.44 -19.24
CA LEU A 202 12.92 -13.21 -19.95
C LEU A 202 13.96 -12.10 -19.83
N SER A 203 14.68 -12.02 -18.71
CA SER A 203 15.76 -11.04 -18.53
C SER A 203 17.00 -11.32 -19.40
N ALA A 204 17.16 -12.58 -19.83
CA ALA A 204 18.27 -13.02 -20.68
C ALA A 204 17.91 -12.97 -22.18
N GLU A 205 16.63 -13.04 -22.56
CA GLU A 205 16.20 -12.97 -23.96
C GLU A 205 16.41 -11.58 -24.60
N ASP A 206 16.44 -10.51 -23.80
CA ASP A 206 16.67 -9.13 -24.29
C ASP A 206 18.16 -8.77 -24.54
N SER A 207 19.10 -9.71 -24.32
CA SER A 207 20.50 -9.50 -24.72
C SER A 207 20.73 -10.01 -26.15
N GLU A 208 20.93 -9.07 -27.09
CA GLU A 208 21.25 -9.33 -28.51
C GLU A 208 22.57 -10.09 -28.74
N ASP A 209 23.40 -10.29 -27.71
CA ASP A 209 24.65 -11.03 -27.82
C ASP A 209 24.40 -12.51 -27.53
N GLY A 210 24.45 -13.35 -28.58
CA GLY A 210 24.24 -14.80 -28.56
C GLY A 210 25.25 -15.59 -27.71
N ILE A 211 25.25 -15.36 -26.40
CA ILE A 211 25.94 -16.14 -25.39
C ILE A 211 25.01 -17.30 -25.03
N THR A 212 25.50 -18.53 -25.18
CA THR A 212 24.72 -19.72 -24.86
C THR A 212 24.35 -19.75 -23.37
N ALA A 213 23.13 -20.21 -23.08
CA ALA A 213 22.50 -20.24 -21.75
C ALA A 213 23.31 -20.94 -20.64
N ASP A 214 24.35 -21.69 -21.02
CA ASP A 214 25.20 -22.46 -20.10
C ASP A 214 26.34 -21.64 -19.48
N GLN A 215 26.66 -20.44 -19.97
CA GLN A 215 27.79 -19.61 -19.45
C GLN A 215 27.37 -18.32 -18.73
N ALA A 216 26.11 -17.87 -18.86
CA ALA A 216 25.64 -16.60 -18.28
C ALA A 216 25.05 -16.72 -16.84
N LYS A 217 24.95 -17.93 -16.29
CA LYS A 217 24.19 -18.21 -15.05
C LYS A 217 24.80 -17.71 -13.74
N GLU A 218 26.03 -17.18 -13.72
CA GLU A 218 26.72 -16.93 -12.44
C GLU A 218 27.45 -15.58 -12.30
N SER A 219 27.44 -14.68 -13.30
CA SER A 219 28.25 -13.44 -13.22
C SER A 219 27.56 -12.14 -13.58
N VAL A 220 26.35 -12.16 -14.15
CA VAL A 220 25.62 -10.93 -14.50
C VAL A 220 24.33 -10.86 -13.70
N PRO A 221 24.12 -9.81 -12.89
CA PRO A 221 22.87 -9.64 -12.17
C PRO A 221 21.71 -9.50 -13.17
N PRO A 222 20.56 -10.14 -12.91
CA PRO A 222 19.40 -10.06 -13.78
C PRO A 222 18.91 -8.61 -13.91
N ARG A 223 18.50 -8.23 -15.13
CA ARG A 223 17.96 -6.90 -15.42
C ARG A 223 16.50 -6.82 -14.99
N PHE A 224 16.28 -6.32 -13.78
CA PHE A 224 14.96 -5.98 -13.25
C PHE A 224 14.75 -4.46 -13.22
N PRO A 225 13.50 -3.96 -13.28
CA PRO A 225 12.25 -4.70 -13.44
C PRO A 225 11.99 -5.15 -14.90
N ILE A 226 11.38 -6.32 -15.08
CA ILE A 226 10.96 -6.81 -16.41
C ILE A 226 9.57 -6.26 -16.75
N PRO A 227 9.37 -5.63 -17.92
CA PRO A 227 8.05 -5.23 -18.37
C PRO A 227 7.16 -6.43 -18.68
N LEU A 228 6.06 -6.61 -17.94
CA LEU A 228 5.08 -7.68 -18.21
C LEU A 228 3.65 -7.15 -18.22
N SER A 229 2.87 -7.54 -19.22
CA SER A 229 1.49 -7.12 -19.42
C SER A 229 0.43 -7.90 -18.62
N GLY A 230 0.85 -8.76 -17.68
CA GLY A 230 -0.07 -9.40 -16.74
C GLY A 230 0.39 -10.74 -16.16
N PRO A 231 -0.35 -11.28 -15.19
CA PRO A 231 0.01 -12.49 -14.43
C PRO A 231 0.16 -13.75 -15.29
N LYS A 232 -0.52 -13.82 -16.44
CA LYS A 232 -0.43 -14.98 -17.34
C LYS A 232 0.97 -15.17 -17.91
N LYS A 233 1.78 -14.11 -17.99
CA LYS A 233 3.15 -14.16 -18.51
C LYS A 233 4.15 -14.81 -17.54
N LEU A 234 3.77 -14.99 -16.27
CA LEU A 234 4.57 -15.71 -15.28
C LEU A 234 4.57 -17.24 -15.46
N GLY A 235 3.77 -17.78 -16.38
CA GLY A 235 3.71 -19.22 -16.63
C GLY A 235 3.09 -20.05 -15.48
N THR A 236 2.61 -19.42 -14.41
CA THR A 236 2.03 -20.09 -13.24
C THR A 236 0.51 -19.96 -13.22
N PHE A 237 -0.18 -20.96 -13.78
CA PHE A 237 -1.64 -21.01 -13.79
C PHE A 237 -2.19 -21.20 -12.36
N GLY A 238 -3.09 -20.30 -11.95
CA GLY A 238 -3.71 -20.35 -10.62
C GLY A 238 -2.95 -19.59 -9.52
N ALA A 239 -1.75 -19.08 -9.79
CA ALA A 239 -0.94 -18.29 -8.86
C ALA A 239 -0.86 -16.80 -9.23
N SER A 240 -1.94 -16.23 -9.76
CA SER A 240 -1.98 -14.84 -10.26
C SER A 240 -1.65 -13.78 -9.20
N TYR A 241 -1.70 -14.12 -7.90
CA TYR A 241 -1.32 -13.26 -6.79
C TYR A 241 0.19 -13.01 -6.71
N LEU A 242 1.02 -13.84 -7.34
CA LEU A 242 2.46 -13.60 -7.45
C LEU A 242 2.79 -12.34 -8.25
N TYR A 243 1.93 -11.97 -9.19
CA TYR A 243 2.16 -10.80 -10.05
C TYR A 243 2.25 -9.48 -9.28
N PRO A 244 1.23 -9.07 -8.49
CA PRO A 244 1.34 -7.87 -7.65
C PRO A 244 2.41 -7.97 -6.56
N ILE A 245 2.76 -9.18 -6.10
CA ILE A 245 3.90 -9.38 -5.19
C ILE A 245 5.20 -9.03 -5.93
N PHE A 246 5.44 -9.60 -7.10
CA PHE A 246 6.66 -9.35 -7.90
C PHE A 246 6.78 -7.90 -8.37
N ILE A 247 5.66 -7.20 -8.62
CA ILE A 247 5.66 -5.74 -8.83
C ILE A 247 6.16 -5.02 -7.57
N LYS A 248 5.62 -5.37 -6.40
CA LYS A 248 6.02 -4.76 -5.13
C LYS A 248 7.50 -4.98 -4.79
N LEU A 249 8.04 -6.13 -5.19
CA LEU A 249 9.46 -6.48 -5.02
C LEU A 249 10.38 -5.84 -6.09
N GLY A 250 9.84 -5.12 -7.08
CA GLY A 250 10.63 -4.49 -8.14
C GLY A 250 11.15 -5.46 -9.20
N LEU A 251 10.65 -6.70 -9.25
CA LEU A 251 11.01 -7.68 -10.27
C LEU A 251 10.27 -7.46 -11.59
N ILE A 252 9.07 -6.86 -11.53
CA ILE A 252 8.21 -6.63 -12.68
C ILE A 252 7.72 -5.18 -12.67
N THR A 253 7.51 -4.63 -13.86
CA THR A 253 6.77 -3.38 -14.07
C THR A 253 5.61 -3.59 -15.07
N GLU A 254 4.51 -2.87 -14.89
CA GLU A 254 3.34 -2.92 -15.80
C GLU A 254 3.59 -2.02 -17.03
N TYR A 255 3.26 -2.51 -18.24
CA TYR A 255 3.38 -1.76 -19.49
C TYR A 255 1.99 -1.41 -20.07
N PRO A 256 1.79 -0.19 -20.66
CA PRO A 256 2.74 0.91 -20.76
C PRO A 256 2.73 1.78 -19.49
N MET A 257 3.91 2.33 -19.15
CA MET A 257 4.11 3.22 -18.01
C MET A 257 2.97 4.25 -17.86
N LEU A 258 2.05 4.00 -16.93
CA LEU A 258 1.31 5.07 -16.28
C LEU A 258 2.13 5.50 -15.06
N SER A 259 2.98 6.49 -15.31
CA SER A 259 3.45 7.61 -14.49
C SER A 259 2.91 7.83 -13.06
N TYR A 260 2.70 6.81 -12.23
CA TYR A 260 2.32 6.96 -10.83
C TYR A 260 2.80 5.74 -10.04
N PHE A 261 4.08 5.72 -9.66
CA PHE A 261 4.58 5.26 -8.36
C PHE A 261 6.10 5.40 -8.42
N HIS A 262 6.59 6.53 -7.93
CA HIS A 262 8.00 6.70 -7.59
C HIS A 262 8.33 5.64 -6.53
N LEU A 263 9.28 4.75 -6.83
CA LEU A 263 9.86 3.83 -5.86
C LEU A 263 10.55 4.68 -4.78
N PRO A 264 10.22 4.56 -3.48
CA PRO A 264 10.92 5.32 -2.45
C PRO A 264 12.19 4.58 -2.04
N PHE A 265 13.09 4.26 -2.98
CA PHE A 265 14.43 3.74 -2.68
C PHE A 265 15.33 3.97 -3.89
N SER A 266 15.65 5.24 -4.14
CA SER A 266 16.84 5.71 -4.85
C SER A 266 16.71 7.22 -4.95
N ASP A 267 17.32 7.91 -4.00
CA ASP A 267 18.09 9.14 -4.21
C ASP A 267 18.40 9.72 -2.83
N ASP A 268 19.65 9.52 -2.40
CA ASP A 268 20.49 10.51 -1.71
C ASP A 268 21.86 9.84 -1.41
N ILE A 269 22.62 9.60 -2.48
CA ILE A 269 24.08 9.69 -2.43
C ILE A 269 24.42 11.02 -3.13
N VAL A 270 24.67 12.05 -2.31
CA VAL A 270 25.82 12.98 -2.26
C VAL A 270 25.43 14.13 -1.34
#